data_AF-A0A4Z1BHH9-F1
#
_entry.id   AF-A0A4Z1BHH9-F1
#
_cell.length_a   1.000
_cell.length_b   1.000
_cell.length_c   1.000
_cell.angle_alpha   90.00
_cell.angle_beta   90.00
_cell.angle_gamma   90.00
#
_symmetry.space_group_name_H-M   'P 1'
#
loop_
_entity.id
_entity.type
_entity.pdbx_description
1 polymer ?
#
loop_
_entity_poly.entity_id
_entity_poly.type
_entity_poly.pdbx_seq_one_letter_code
_entity_poly.pdbx_strand_id
1 'polypeptide(L)'
;MISKMSLIGKIGITIIYNEYTILKSWWKTALLLFVIQAIVFIVLSIWNEKTTKRLKRLLLPMIFLFMGIVGLIYTYYDFTETSHRLLKKTFHFGFYIFWLTWFGNCIFFMSKKSQKIEDIPQETEVY
;
A
#
# COMPACT_ATOMS: atom_id res chain seq x y z
N MET A 1 4.66 35.74 -1.44
CA MET A 1 3.61 34.70 -1.56
C MET A 1 4.24 33.31 -1.73
N ILE A 2 4.75 32.70 -0.66
CA ILE A 2 5.39 31.35 -0.74
C ILE A 2 5.18 30.48 0.53
N SER A 3 4.24 30.87 1.40
CA SER A 3 4.09 30.30 2.75
C SER A 3 2.95 29.29 2.92
N LYS A 4 2.26 28.89 1.85
CA LYS A 4 1.09 27.98 1.92
C LYS A 4 1.22 26.75 1.03
N MET A 5 2.40 26.14 0.97
CA MET A 5 2.58 24.85 0.33
C MET A 5 2.94 23.83 1.41
N SER A 6 2.08 22.82 1.58
CA SER A 6 2.28 21.76 2.57
C SER A 6 3.68 21.16 2.43
N LEU A 7 4.39 21.00 3.55
CA LEU A 7 5.72 20.39 3.60
C LEU A 7 5.74 19.04 2.84
N ILE A 8 4.63 18.31 2.86
CA ILE A 8 4.43 17.05 2.16
C ILE A 8 4.56 17.19 0.63
N GLY A 9 4.08 18.29 0.06
CA GLY A 9 4.16 18.57 -1.38
C GLY A 9 5.56 18.97 -1.82
N LYS A 10 6.31 19.68 -0.97
CA LYS A 10 7.72 20.02 -1.24
C LYS A 10 8.62 18.78 -1.24
N ILE A 11 8.40 17.85 -0.29
CA ILE A 11 9.11 16.57 -0.26
C ILE A 11 8.80 15.74 -1.52
N GLY A 12 7.53 15.65 -1.93
CA GLY A 12 7.12 14.87 -3.10
C GLY A 12 7.74 15.36 -4.41
N ILE A 13 7.82 16.68 -4.61
CA ILE A 13 8.34 17.26 -5.87
C ILE A 13 9.86 17.13 -5.98
N THR A 14 10.60 17.23 -4.86
CA THR A 14 12.06 17.01 -4.87
C THR A 14 12.44 15.55 -5.15
N ILE A 15 11.56 14.59 -4.84
CA ILE A 15 11.79 13.16 -5.12
C ILE A 15 11.75 12.85 -6.63
N ILE A 16 10.83 13.49 -7.37
CA ILE A 16 10.61 13.24 -8.81
C ILE A 16 11.85 13.59 -9.65
N TYR A 17 12.57 14.66 -9.32
CA TYR A 17 13.78 15.04 -10.05
C TYR A 17 14.97 14.09 -9.85
N ASN A 18 14.90 13.17 -8.88
CA ASN A 18 16.00 12.27 -8.53
C ASN A 18 15.79 10.82 -9.03
N GLU A 19 14.73 10.56 -9.81
CA GLU A 19 14.31 9.22 -10.24
C GLU A 19 15.42 8.41 -10.92
N TYR A 20 16.31 9.04 -11.70
CA TYR A 20 17.42 8.35 -12.37
C TYR A 20 18.57 7.92 -11.44
N THR A 21 18.73 8.52 -10.24
CA THR A 21 19.73 8.06 -9.26
C THR A 21 19.14 7.18 -8.16
N ILE A 22 17.82 7.23 -7.94
CA ILE A 22 17.11 6.38 -6.97
C ILE A 22 17.17 4.91 -7.37
N LEU A 23 17.04 4.60 -8.67
CA LEU A 23 17.18 3.24 -9.20
C LEU A 23 18.60 2.67 -9.02
N LYS A 24 19.62 3.51 -8.79
CA LYS A 24 21.00 3.10 -8.49
C LYS A 24 21.21 2.73 -7.02
N SER A 25 20.32 3.15 -6.12
CA SER A 25 20.46 2.97 -4.68
C SER A 25 19.38 2.04 -4.12
N TRP A 26 19.79 0.80 -3.83
CA TRP A 26 18.98 -0.27 -3.23
C TRP A 26 18.04 0.21 -2.10
N TRP A 27 18.59 0.97 -1.16
CA TRP A 27 17.89 1.43 0.03
C TRP A 27 16.81 2.47 -0.28
N LYS A 28 17.01 3.33 -1.30
CA LYS A 28 16.01 4.33 -1.69
C LYS A 28 14.80 3.67 -2.34
N THR A 29 15.01 2.67 -3.20
CA THR A 29 13.91 1.89 -3.79
C THR A 29 13.16 1.09 -2.72
N ALA A 30 13.86 0.46 -1.78
CA ALA A 30 13.23 -0.26 -0.68
C ALA A 30 12.34 0.67 0.18
N LEU A 31 12.83 1.88 0.48
CA LEU A 31 12.06 2.88 1.22
C LEU A 31 10.83 3.35 0.44
N LEU A 32 10.96 3.56 -0.88
CA LEU A 32 9.83 3.93 -1.74
C LEU A 32 8.74 2.85 -1.73
N LEU A 33 9.11 1.58 -1.93
CA LEU A 33 8.19 0.44 -1.89
C LEU A 33 7.51 0.31 -0.51
N PHE A 34 8.25 0.56 0.57
CA PHE A 34 7.71 0.56 1.93
C PHE A 34 6.68 1.67 2.14
N VAL A 35 6.94 2.89 1.66
CA VAL A 35 5.98 4.00 1.75
C VAL A 35 4.71 3.69 0.97
N ILE A 36 4.83 3.10 -0.23
CA ILE A 36 3.67 2.68 -1.02
C ILE A 36 2.87 1.61 -0.25
N GLN A 37 3.52 0.61 0.34
CA GLN A 37 2.86 -0.39 1.18
C GLN A 37 2.13 0.24 2.37
N ALA A 38 2.76 1.19 3.07
CA ALA A 38 2.15 1.87 4.20
C ALA A 38 0.88 2.64 3.78
N ILE A 39 0.91 3.32 2.64
CA ILE A 39 -0.24 4.04 2.10
C ILE A 39 -1.39 3.06 1.80
N VAL A 40 -1.09 1.94 1.13
CA VAL A 40 -2.09 0.92 0.79
C VAL A 40 -2.73 0.34 2.05
N PHE A 41 -1.91 0.03 3.06
CA PHE A 41 -2.38 -0.47 4.34
C PHE A 41 -3.30 0.53 5.05
N ILE A 42 -2.92 1.81 5.09
CA ILE A 42 -3.74 2.88 5.70
C ILE A 42 -5.08 3.02 4.97
N VAL A 43 -5.08 3.04 3.64
CA VAL A 43 -6.30 3.14 2.83
C VAL A 43 -7.24 1.96 3.11
N LEU A 44 -6.71 0.73 3.14
CA LEU A 44 -7.48 -0.47 3.48
C LEU A 44 -8.02 -0.42 4.92
N SER A 45 -7.23 0.07 5.88
CA SER A 45 -7.64 0.18 7.29
C SER A 45 -8.78 1.19 7.47
N ILE A 46 -8.64 2.39 6.91
CA ILE A 46 -9.68 3.43 6.99
C ILE A 46 -10.97 2.94 6.34
N TRP A 47 -10.89 2.27 5.20
CA TRP A 47 -12.06 1.69 4.54
C TRP A 47 -12.76 0.63 5.39
N ASN A 48 -11.95 -0.24 6.01
CA ASN A 48 -12.44 -1.31 6.87
C ASN A 48 -13.16 -0.77 8.12
N GLU A 49 -12.69 0.33 8.69
CA GLU A 49 -13.32 1.00 9.84
C GLU A 49 -14.62 1.73 9.45
N LYS A 50 -14.63 2.44 8.31
CA LYS A 50 -15.82 3.19 7.88
C LYS A 50 -16.96 2.32 7.35
N THR A 51 -16.69 1.07 7.00
CA THR A 51 -17.65 0.22 6.28
C THR A 51 -18.23 -0.90 7.16
N THR A 52 -19.46 -0.71 7.63
CA THR A 52 -20.19 -1.69 8.44
C THR A 52 -20.70 -2.89 7.63
N LYS A 53 -21.03 -2.70 6.35
CA LYS A 53 -21.56 -3.76 5.48
C LYS A 53 -20.46 -4.70 5.01
N ARG A 54 -20.56 -5.99 5.36
CA ARG A 54 -19.57 -7.03 5.02
C ARG A 54 -19.20 -7.07 3.53
N LEU A 55 -20.20 -7.03 2.64
CA LEU A 55 -19.97 -7.06 1.19
C LEU A 55 -19.19 -5.85 0.68
N LYS A 56 -19.53 -4.64 1.15
CA LYS A 56 -18.83 -3.40 0.76
C LYS A 56 -17.40 -3.37 1.30
N ARG A 57 -17.16 -3.98 2.46
CA ARG A 57 -15.83 -4.10 3.05
C ARG A 57 -14.91 -5.03 2.26
N LEU A 58 -15.47 -6.09 1.66
CA LEU A 58 -14.74 -7.05 0.83
C LEU A 58 -14.42 -6.52 -0.57
N LEU A 59 -15.23 -5.60 -1.11
CA LEU A 59 -15.04 -5.05 -2.45
C LEU A 59 -13.68 -4.35 -2.63
N LEU A 60 -13.28 -3.48 -1.70
CA LEU A 60 -12.04 -2.71 -1.86
C LEU A 60 -10.77 -3.59 -1.81
N PRO A 61 -10.59 -4.51 -0.84
CA PRO A 61 -9.50 -5.49 -0.87
C PRO A 61 -9.50 -6.33 -2.16
N MET A 62 -10.68 -6.67 -2.70
CA MET A 62 -10.77 -7.45 -3.92
C MET A 62 -10.27 -6.68 -5.15
N ILE A 63 -10.64 -5.40 -5.27
CA ILE A 63 -10.14 -4.53 -6.35
C ILE A 63 -8.62 -4.37 -6.24
N PHE A 64 -8.10 -4.12 -5.03
CA PHE A 64 -6.66 -4.02 -4.79
C PHE A 64 -5.92 -5.33 -5.08
N LEU A 65 -6.56 -6.48 -4.85
CA LEU A 65 -5.99 -7.78 -5.18
C LEU A 65 -5.84 -7.97 -6.69
N PHE A 66 -6.87 -7.64 -7.48
CA PHE A 66 -6.78 -7.66 -8.95
C PHE A 66 -5.72 -6.68 -9.46
N MET A 67 -5.68 -5.46 -8.91
CA MET A 67 -4.65 -4.47 -9.24
C MET A 67 -3.24 -5.00 -8.92
N GLY A 68 -3.10 -5.77 -7.83
CA GLY A 68 -1.85 -6.42 -7.46
C GLY A 68 -1.41 -7.50 -8.45
N ILE A 69 -2.34 -8.30 -8.97
CA ILE A 69 -2.03 -9.30 -10.01
C ILE A 69 -1.55 -8.62 -11.29
N VAL A 70 -2.26 -7.59 -11.75
CA VAL A 70 -1.88 -6.83 -12.95
C VAL A 70 -0.51 -6.19 -12.78
N GLY A 71 -0.26 -5.58 -11.63
CA GLY A 71 1.03 -4.97 -11.32
C GLY A 71 2.17 -6.00 -11.24
N LEU A 72 1.93 -7.20 -10.70
CA LEU A 72 2.91 -8.28 -10.68
C LEU A 72 3.24 -8.75 -12.09
N ILE A 73 2.24 -8.92 -12.96
CA ILE A 73 2.45 -9.30 -14.37
C ILE A 73 3.28 -8.23 -15.07
N TYR A 74 2.94 -6.96 -14.89
CA TYR A 74 3.70 -5.85 -15.48
C TYR A 74 5.14 -5.81 -14.99
N THR A 75 5.35 -5.98 -13.67
CA THR A 75 6.69 -6.07 -13.07
C THR A 75 7.47 -7.27 -13.63
N TYR A 76 6.80 -8.41 -13.83
CA TYR A 76 7.42 -9.60 -14.41
C TYR A 76 7.88 -9.37 -15.86
N TYR A 77 7.04 -8.73 -16.69
CA TYR A 77 7.41 -8.38 -18.06
C TYR A 77 8.54 -7.34 -18.09
N ASP A 78 8.45 -6.28 -17.29
CA ASP A 78 9.51 -5.27 -17.18
C ASP A 78 10.86 -5.90 -16.80
N PHE A 79 10.85 -6.80 -15.81
CA PHE A 79 12.03 -7.55 -15.42
C PHE A 79 12.51 -8.57 -16.44
N THR A 80 11.66 -9.04 -17.34
CA THR A 80 12.02 -10.01 -18.39
C THR A 80 12.57 -9.31 -19.64
N GLU A 81 12.09 -8.11 -19.97
CA GLU A 81 12.58 -7.35 -21.12
C GLU A 81 13.83 -6.52 -20.78
N THR A 82 13.93 -5.97 -19.56
CA THR A 82 15.08 -5.14 -19.13
C THR A 82 16.15 -5.91 -18.35
N SER A 83 16.08 -7.25 -18.29
CA SER A 83 17.03 -8.11 -17.54
C SER A 83 18.46 -8.11 -18.07
N HIS A 84 18.76 -7.41 -19.17
CA HIS A 84 20.12 -7.27 -19.66
C HIS A 84 20.98 -6.44 -18.67
N ARG A 85 21.65 -7.17 -17.77
CA ARG A 85 22.99 -6.91 -17.21
C ARG A 85 23.13 -5.94 -16.03
N LEU A 86 22.10 -5.22 -15.57
CA LEU A 86 22.27 -4.15 -14.56
C LEU A 86 21.53 -4.29 -13.22
N LEU A 87 20.49 -5.12 -13.10
CA LEU A 87 19.73 -5.28 -11.84
C LEU A 87 20.27 -6.44 -10.98
N LYS A 88 20.81 -6.13 -9.79
CA LYS A 88 21.29 -7.15 -8.83
C LYS A 88 20.13 -8.05 -8.39
N LYS A 89 20.39 -9.36 -8.18
CA LYS A 89 19.42 -10.37 -7.69
C LYS A 89 18.58 -9.91 -6.49
N THR A 90 19.14 -9.05 -5.63
CA THR A 90 18.44 -8.47 -4.50
C THR A 90 17.17 -7.70 -4.93
N PHE A 91 17.19 -7.04 -6.10
CA PHE A 91 16.07 -6.24 -6.65
C PHE A 91 14.84 -7.03 -6.99
N HIS A 92 15.02 -8.18 -7.63
CA HIS A 92 13.90 -9.09 -7.85
C HIS A 92 13.27 -9.54 -6.53
N PHE A 93 14.09 -9.88 -5.54
CA PHE A 93 13.61 -10.33 -4.24
C PHE A 93 12.78 -9.26 -3.51
N GLY A 94 13.22 -7.99 -3.54
CA GLY A 94 12.47 -6.88 -2.94
C GLY A 94 11.08 -6.69 -3.56
N PHE A 95 10.96 -6.77 -4.89
CA PHE A 95 9.68 -6.66 -5.58
C PHE A 95 8.76 -7.86 -5.32
N TYR A 96 9.32 -9.07 -5.24
CA TYR A 96 8.51 -10.25 -4.86
C TYR A 96 7.97 -10.13 -3.43
N ILE A 97 8.78 -9.68 -2.47
CA ILE A 97 8.31 -9.42 -1.11
C ILE A 97 7.22 -8.34 -1.13
N PHE A 98 7.40 -7.26 -1.90
CA PHE A 98 6.39 -6.21 -2.04
C PHE A 98 5.05 -6.78 -2.50
N TRP A 99 5.02 -7.57 -3.58
CA TRP A 99 3.77 -8.18 -4.05
C TRP A 99 3.18 -9.19 -3.05
N LEU A 100 4.03 -9.99 -2.38
CA LEU A 100 3.59 -10.92 -1.34
C LEU A 100 2.92 -10.18 -0.18
N THR A 101 3.52 -9.08 0.30
CA THR A 101 2.93 -8.23 1.35
C THR A 101 1.64 -7.55 0.89
N TRP A 102 1.54 -7.14 -0.38
CA TRP A 102 0.31 -6.60 -0.96
C TRP A 102 -0.83 -7.62 -0.91
N PHE A 103 -0.59 -8.85 -1.37
CA PHE A 103 -1.57 -9.92 -1.30
C PHE A 103 -1.93 -10.29 0.14
N GLY A 104 -0.92 -10.36 1.02
CA GLY A 104 -1.11 -10.60 2.45
C GLY A 104 -2.03 -9.57 3.09
N ASN A 105 -1.83 -8.28 2.81
CA ASN A 105 -2.69 -7.20 3.27
C ASN A 105 -4.13 -7.35 2.75
N CYS A 106 -4.30 -7.64 1.46
CA CYS A 106 -5.63 -7.84 0.89
C CYS A 106 -6.37 -9.01 1.57
N ILE A 107 -5.70 -10.16 1.72
CA ILE A 107 -6.28 -11.35 2.37
C ILE A 107 -6.56 -11.10 3.85
N PHE A 108 -5.68 -10.39 4.55
CA PHE A 108 -5.85 -10.02 5.95
C PHE A 108 -7.11 -9.18 6.16
N PHE A 109 -7.29 -8.10 5.39
CA PHE A 109 -8.48 -7.26 5.48
C PHE A 109 -9.75 -7.97 4.98
N MET A 110 -9.62 -8.91 4.06
CA MET A 110 -10.72 -9.77 3.62
C MET A 110 -11.20 -10.72 4.74
N SER A 111 -10.26 -11.22 5.55
CA SER A 111 -10.52 -12.18 6.63
C SER A 111 -10.88 -11.50 7.96
N LYS A 112 -10.57 -10.22 8.11
CA LYS A 112 -10.87 -9.44 9.31
C LYS A 112 -12.38 -9.39 9.55
N LYS A 113 -12.83 -10.01 10.64
CA LYS A 113 -14.23 -9.90 11.09
C LYS A 113 -14.52 -8.46 11.47
N SER A 114 -15.76 -8.03 11.22
CA SER A 114 -16.23 -6.72 11.63
C SER A 114 -16.07 -6.63 13.14
N GLN A 115 -15.26 -5.71 13.64
CA GLN A 115 -15.41 -5.31 15.02
C GLN A 115 -16.78 -4.62 15.08
N LYS A 116 -17.77 -5.29 15.70
CA LYS A 116 -18.94 -4.57 16.17
C LYS A 116 -18.38 -3.54 17.13
N ILE A 117 -18.64 -2.26 16.87
CA ILE A 117 -18.52 -1.24 17.89
C ILE A 117 -19.46 -1.75 18.99
N GLU A 118 -18.87 -2.22 20.09
CA GLU A 118 -19.61 -2.69 21.24
C GLU A 118 -20.28 -1.44 21.78
N ASP A 119 -21.60 -1.33 21.54
CA ASP A 119 -22.42 -0.26 22.09
C ASP A 119 -22.18 -0.26 23.60
N ILE A 120 -21.55 0.81 24.09
CA ILE A 120 -21.36 1.06 25.51
C ILE A 120 -22.76 0.94 26.14
N PRO A 121 -22.98 0.05 27.13
CA PRO A 121 -24.27 -0.04 27.79
C PRO A 121 -24.60 1.34 28.34
N GLN A 122 -25.66 1.95 27.82
CA GLN A 122 -26.24 3.14 28.43
C GLN A 122 -26.62 2.71 29.84
N GLU A 123 -25.87 3.21 30.83
CA GLU A 123 -26.16 3.04 32.24
C GLU A 123 -27.58 3.57 32.46
N THR A 124 -28.52 2.66 32.65
CA THR A 124 -29.89 2.98 33.01
C THR A 124 -29.85 3.64 34.38
N GLU A 125 -29.87 4.97 34.40
CA GLU A 125 -30.14 5.72 35.63
C GLU A 125 -31.56 5.36 36.09
N VAL A 126 -31.59 4.54 37.15
CA VAL A 126 -32.79 4.26 37.93
C VAL A 126 -32.90 5.39 38.95
N TYR A 127 -33.89 6.26 38.80
CA TYR A 127 -34.41 7.15 39.84
C TYR A 127 -35.90 6.88 40.04
#